data_AF-A0A0R0INQ1-F1
#
_entry.id   AF-A0A0R0INQ1-F1
#
_cell.length_a   1.000
_cell.length_b   1.000
_cell.length_c   1.000
_cell.angle_alpha   90.00
_cell.angle_beta   90.00
_cell.angle_gamma   90.00
#
_symmetry.space_group_name_H-M   'P 1'
#
loop_
_entity.id
_entity.type
_entity.pdbx_description
1 polymer ?
#
loop_
_entity_poly.entity_id
_entity_poly.type
_entity_poly.pdbx_seq_one_letter_code
_entity_poly.pdbx_strand_id
1 'polypeptide(L)'
;MASSATNTWIKTTLPSLPTSSPTTLNKRFPSYPNSNSNSNTITCSLQTLHFPKKYQPTSTTTTTKTTTTTTTTTTSPARETKPVITSPSETKHPLPQKWNFLQKAAASALDMVETALVSHERQHPLPKTADPRVQIAGNFAPVPEHPAHQSLPVTGKIPKCIEGVYVRNGANPLYEPVAGHHFFDGDGMPSVKLHGHSGIARLLLFYARSLFGLVDGSHGMGVANAGLVYFNNHLLAMSEDDLPYHLRITPNGDLTTNKVSRFGILDKYVKDANDMKWIDATECFCFHLWNAWEEPENDEIVVIELKSILSEIRLNLKTGKSTRKPIISESEQVNLEAGMVNRNKLGRKTKFGYLALAEPWPKVSGFAKVDLFSGEVKKYMYGEERFGGEPLFLPNGVDGDEDDGHILAFVHDEKEWKSELQIVNAKTLKLEASVKLPSRVPYGFHGTFIHSKDLRKQA
;
A
#
# COMPACT_ATOMS: atom_id res chain seq x y z
N MET A 1 -14.17 -14.97 -1.70
CA MET A 1 -13.81 -13.62 -1.27
C MET A 1 -12.81 -13.12 -2.28
N ALA A 2 -13.12 -12.04 -3.00
CA ALA A 2 -12.17 -11.42 -3.91
C ALA A 2 -11.24 -10.54 -3.08
N SER A 3 -9.94 -10.83 -3.06
CA SER A 3 -8.97 -10.02 -2.32
C SER A 3 -8.78 -8.68 -3.01
N SER A 4 -9.16 -7.62 -2.31
CA SER A 4 -9.19 -6.24 -2.77
C SER A 4 -8.09 -5.45 -2.04
N ALA A 5 -7.02 -5.16 -2.78
CA ALA A 5 -6.00 -4.20 -2.41
C ALA A 5 -6.23 -2.92 -3.20
N THR A 6 -6.38 -1.77 -2.53
CA THR A 6 -6.74 -0.53 -3.22
C THR A 6 -5.52 0.36 -3.44
N ASN A 7 -5.29 0.63 -4.73
CA ASN A 7 -4.29 1.57 -5.21
C ASN A 7 -4.95 2.93 -5.45
N THR A 8 -4.52 3.94 -4.67
CA THR A 8 -4.68 5.34 -5.09
C THR A 8 -3.54 5.69 -6.02
N TRP A 9 -3.82 6.25 -7.20
CA TRP A 9 -2.76 6.78 -8.07
C TRP A 9 -3.00 8.22 -8.50
N ILE A 10 -1.93 9.02 -8.57
CA ILE A 10 -1.93 10.41 -9.03
C ILE A 10 -0.86 10.58 -10.10
N LYS A 11 -1.26 11.06 -11.27
CA LYS A 11 -0.43 11.22 -12.47
C LYS A 11 -0.23 12.69 -12.79
N THR A 12 1.02 13.15 -12.87
CA THR A 12 1.39 14.52 -13.23
C THR A 12 1.92 14.57 -14.66
N THR A 13 1.04 14.95 -15.61
CA THR A 13 1.32 15.13 -17.05
C THR A 13 1.91 13.94 -17.82
N LEU A 14 1.27 13.61 -18.95
CA LEU A 14 1.84 12.81 -20.04
C LEU A 14 2.09 13.75 -21.22
N PRO A 15 3.24 13.70 -21.91
CA PRO A 15 3.31 14.18 -23.27
C PRO A 15 2.31 13.38 -24.12
N SER A 16 1.51 14.07 -24.93
CA SER A 16 0.67 13.41 -25.94
C SER A 16 1.56 12.63 -26.90
N LEU A 17 1.26 11.34 -27.13
CA LEU A 17 1.94 10.60 -28.20
C LEU A 17 1.66 11.29 -29.54
N PRO A 18 2.68 11.53 -30.38
CA PRO A 18 2.45 11.94 -31.76
C PRO A 18 1.83 10.76 -32.52
N THR A 19 0.57 10.90 -32.93
CA THR A 19 -0.10 9.96 -33.83
C THR A 19 0.62 9.98 -35.18
N SER A 20 1.49 9.02 -35.41
CA SER A 20 2.27 8.89 -36.64
C SER A 20 1.58 7.92 -37.60
N SER A 21 0.89 8.49 -38.59
CA SER A 21 0.42 7.77 -39.77
C SER A 21 1.63 7.33 -40.63
N PRO A 22 1.64 6.12 -41.21
CA PRO A 22 2.80 5.62 -41.94
C PRO A 22 2.82 6.10 -43.40
N THR A 23 3.54 7.17 -43.72
CA THR A 23 3.92 7.47 -45.13
C THR A 23 5.19 8.31 -45.27
N THR A 24 6.19 7.70 -45.92
CA THR A 24 7.22 8.30 -46.81
C THR A 24 8.06 9.50 -46.36
N LEU A 25 9.38 9.31 -46.40
CA LEU A 25 10.41 10.36 -46.37
C LEU A 25 10.08 11.51 -47.35
N ASN A 26 10.15 12.76 -46.88
CA ASN A 26 11.02 13.74 -47.55
C ASN A 26 11.43 14.92 -46.67
N LYS A 27 12.57 15.52 -47.03
CA LYS A 27 13.27 16.55 -46.24
C LYS A 27 12.58 17.91 -46.32
N ARG A 28 12.30 18.54 -45.16
CA ARG A 28 12.59 19.97 -44.84
C ARG A 28 12.02 20.31 -43.45
N PHE A 29 12.83 20.95 -42.60
CA PHE A 29 12.34 21.61 -41.38
C PHE A 29 11.57 22.88 -41.74
N PRO A 30 10.46 23.15 -41.03
CA PRO A 30 10.10 24.51 -40.64
C PRO A 30 10.01 24.65 -39.11
N SER A 31 10.33 25.83 -38.62
CA SER A 31 10.16 26.26 -37.23
C SER A 31 8.69 26.25 -36.78
N TYR A 32 8.41 25.68 -35.61
CA TYR A 32 7.12 25.87 -34.93
C TYR A 32 7.19 27.01 -33.90
N PRO A 33 6.16 27.88 -33.80
CA PRO A 33 6.16 29.02 -32.91
C PRO A 33 5.82 28.66 -31.45
N ASN A 34 6.29 29.48 -30.51
CA ASN A 34 5.90 29.41 -29.10
C ASN A 34 4.39 29.59 -28.93
N SER A 35 3.69 28.59 -28.39
CA SER A 35 2.38 28.76 -27.75
C SER A 35 2.44 28.37 -26.26
N ASN A 36 2.56 29.40 -25.41
CA ASN A 36 2.54 29.23 -23.96
C ASN A 36 1.14 28.81 -23.48
N SER A 37 0.93 27.51 -23.22
CA SER A 37 -0.25 27.01 -22.50
C SER A 37 0.02 25.63 -21.86
N ASN A 38 1.00 25.57 -20.95
CA ASN A 38 1.22 24.37 -20.14
C ASN A 38 0.16 24.29 -19.02
N SER A 39 -1.02 23.78 -19.38
CA SER A 39 -1.97 23.27 -18.40
C SER A 39 -1.35 22.03 -17.73
N ASN A 40 -0.99 22.17 -16.45
CA ASN A 40 -0.50 21.06 -15.62
C ASN A 40 -1.66 20.08 -15.36
N THR A 41 -1.88 19.14 -16.28
CA THR A 41 -2.92 18.13 -16.17
C THR A 41 -2.54 17.06 -15.14
N ILE A 42 -3.18 17.14 -13.97
CA ILE A 42 -3.11 16.11 -12.95
C ILE A 42 -4.31 15.19 -13.07
N THR A 43 -4.10 13.89 -13.00
CA THR A 43 -5.16 12.88 -12.98
C THR A 43 -5.09 12.07 -11.68
N CYS A 44 -6.22 11.78 -11.04
CA CYS A 44 -6.31 10.86 -9.90
C CYS A 44 -7.35 9.77 -10.17
N SER A 45 -7.10 8.55 -9.71
CA SER A 45 -8.10 7.47 -9.64
C SER A 45 -7.88 6.67 -8.37
N LEU A 46 -8.93 5.99 -7.93
CA LEU A 46 -8.86 4.96 -6.91
C LEU A 46 -9.29 3.64 -7.55
N GLN A 47 -8.38 2.66 -7.62
CA GLN A 47 -8.60 1.38 -8.29
C GLN A 47 -8.27 0.23 -7.35
N THR A 48 -9.05 -0.84 -7.40
CA THR A 48 -8.80 -2.05 -6.64
C THR A 48 -8.11 -3.08 -7.52
N LEU A 49 -6.94 -3.56 -7.10
CA LEU A 49 -6.30 -4.73 -7.70
C LEU A 49 -7.10 -5.97 -7.34
N HIS A 50 -8.00 -6.34 -8.25
CA HIS A 50 -8.75 -7.58 -8.17
C HIS A 50 -7.85 -8.76 -8.59
N PHE A 51 -7.27 -9.45 -7.60
CA PHE A 51 -6.67 -10.76 -7.84
C PHE A 51 -7.79 -11.80 -8.02
N PRO A 52 -7.90 -12.48 -9.18
CA PRO A 52 -9.06 -13.31 -9.50
C PRO A 52 -9.10 -14.61 -8.69
N LYS A 53 -9.75 -14.57 -7.52
CA LYS A 53 -10.18 -15.74 -6.75
C LYS A 53 -11.64 -16.05 -7.05
N LYS A 54 -11.96 -17.31 -7.36
CA LYS A 54 -13.21 -17.78 -8.00
C LYS A 54 -14.50 -17.74 -7.15
N TYR A 55 -14.63 -16.80 -6.21
CA TYR A 55 -15.75 -16.77 -5.26
C TYR A 55 -16.34 -15.37 -5.04
N GLN A 56 -17.59 -15.21 -5.49
CA GLN A 56 -18.55 -14.20 -5.02
C GLN A 56 -19.69 -14.92 -4.27
N PRO A 57 -20.02 -14.54 -3.02
CA PRO A 57 -21.24 -15.00 -2.37
C PRO A 57 -22.44 -14.27 -3.00
N THR A 58 -23.54 -14.99 -3.26
CA THR A 58 -24.78 -14.37 -3.71
C THR A 58 -25.46 -13.62 -2.57
N SER A 59 -25.46 -12.29 -2.62
CA SER A 59 -26.31 -11.47 -1.75
C SER A 59 -27.77 -11.61 -2.15
N THR A 60 -28.64 -11.98 -1.21
CA THR A 60 -30.08 -12.11 -1.43
C THR A 60 -30.72 -10.73 -1.62
N THR A 61 -30.90 -10.29 -2.86
CA THR A 61 -31.54 -9.00 -3.16
C THR A 61 -33.05 -9.08 -2.96
N THR A 62 -33.53 -8.63 -1.79
CA THR A 62 -34.96 -8.42 -1.54
C THR A 62 -35.53 -7.44 -2.56
N THR A 63 -36.30 -7.94 -3.52
CA THR A 63 -36.81 -7.14 -4.64
C THR A 63 -38.12 -6.45 -4.25
N THR A 64 -38.03 -5.24 -3.74
CA THR A 64 -39.22 -4.38 -3.54
C THR A 64 -39.69 -3.86 -4.89
N LYS A 65 -40.85 -4.35 -5.36
CA LYS A 65 -41.48 -3.86 -6.60
C LYS A 65 -42.08 -2.47 -6.36
N THR A 66 -41.60 -1.47 -7.11
CA THR A 66 -42.30 -0.20 -7.26
C THR A 66 -42.67 0.01 -8.73
N THR A 67 -43.96 0.12 -9.00
CA THR A 67 -44.53 0.33 -10.33
C THR A 67 -44.44 1.81 -10.71
N THR A 68 -43.96 2.13 -11.92
CA THR A 68 -44.17 3.46 -12.50
C THR A 68 -44.40 3.36 -14.01
N THR A 69 -45.39 4.12 -14.48
CA THR A 69 -46.06 3.99 -15.78
C THR A 69 -45.26 4.60 -16.93
N THR A 70 -45.34 3.98 -18.11
CA THR A 70 -44.73 4.44 -19.36
C THR A 70 -45.52 5.59 -20.00
N THR A 71 -44.84 6.63 -20.48
CA THR A 71 -45.37 7.54 -21.51
C THR A 71 -44.29 7.89 -22.53
N THR A 72 -44.57 7.67 -23.81
CA THR A 72 -43.69 7.88 -24.97
C THR A 72 -44.07 9.11 -25.79
N THR A 73 -43.08 9.89 -26.27
CA THR A 73 -42.97 10.50 -27.63
C THR A 73 -41.63 11.27 -27.76
N THR A 74 -40.73 10.93 -28.69
CA THR A 74 -40.43 11.61 -30.01
C THR A 74 -40.15 13.13 -29.91
N THR A 75 -39.09 13.75 -30.51
CA THR A 75 -38.29 13.50 -31.73
C THR A 75 -36.84 14.08 -31.66
N SER A 76 -35.91 13.55 -32.48
CA SER A 76 -34.54 14.07 -32.79
C SER A 76 -34.56 15.12 -33.95
N PRO A 77 -33.44 15.68 -34.53
CA PRO A 77 -31.98 15.41 -34.43
C PRO A 77 -31.11 16.70 -34.23
N ALA A 78 -29.79 16.84 -34.49
CA ALA A 78 -28.78 16.01 -35.18
C ALA A 78 -27.29 16.24 -34.75
N ARG A 79 -26.51 15.14 -34.80
CA ARG A 79 -25.09 14.94 -35.19
C ARG A 79 -24.07 16.10 -35.22
N GLU A 80 -23.00 15.94 -34.43
CA GLU A 80 -21.62 16.26 -34.84
C GLU A 80 -20.68 15.09 -34.44
N THR A 81 -19.73 14.71 -35.29
CA THR A 81 -18.95 13.45 -35.16
C THR A 81 -17.59 13.65 -34.50
N LYS A 82 -17.26 12.86 -33.48
CA LYS A 82 -15.91 12.71 -32.90
C LYS A 82 -15.34 11.30 -33.11
N PRO A 83 -13.99 11.13 -33.06
CA PRO A 83 -13.34 9.89 -33.52
C PRO A 83 -13.62 8.69 -32.63
N VAL A 84 -13.76 7.51 -33.25
CA VAL A 84 -13.84 6.23 -32.55
C VAL A 84 -12.46 5.89 -32.00
N ILE A 85 -12.28 6.06 -30.70
CA ILE A 85 -11.19 5.41 -29.97
C ILE A 85 -11.63 3.97 -29.73
N THR A 86 -10.92 3.02 -30.33
CA THR A 86 -11.13 1.58 -30.08
C THR A 86 -10.97 1.28 -28.60
N SER A 87 -12.04 0.84 -27.96
CA SER A 87 -11.99 0.31 -26.59
C SER A 87 -11.01 -0.87 -26.52
N PRO A 88 -10.23 -1.00 -25.43
CA PRO A 88 -9.49 -2.24 -25.15
C PRO A 88 -10.48 -3.41 -25.19
N SER A 89 -10.04 -4.55 -25.72
CA SER A 89 -10.89 -5.75 -25.83
C SER A 89 -11.55 -6.07 -24.49
N GLU A 90 -12.87 -6.29 -24.51
CA GLU A 90 -13.61 -6.75 -23.33
C GLU A 90 -12.90 -7.96 -22.71
N THR A 91 -12.28 -7.76 -21.55
CA THR A 91 -11.80 -8.85 -20.71
C THR A 91 -13.03 -9.65 -20.32
N LYS A 92 -13.21 -10.81 -20.96
CA LYS A 92 -14.30 -11.75 -20.67
C LYS A 92 -14.37 -11.95 -19.17
N HIS A 93 -15.37 -11.36 -18.51
CA HIS A 93 -15.67 -11.66 -17.12
C HIS A 93 -15.81 -13.19 -17.03
N PRO A 94 -15.12 -13.85 -16.07
CA PRO A 94 -15.27 -15.29 -15.92
C PRO A 94 -16.74 -15.60 -15.68
N LEU A 95 -17.34 -16.41 -16.56
CA LEU A 95 -18.73 -16.84 -16.45
C LEU A 95 -18.95 -17.35 -15.02
N PRO A 96 -19.99 -16.90 -14.29
CA PRO A 96 -20.20 -17.27 -12.91
C PRO A 96 -20.25 -18.80 -12.80
N GLN A 97 -19.30 -19.36 -12.05
CA GLN A 97 -19.06 -20.79 -12.01
C GLN A 97 -20.31 -21.51 -11.51
N LYS A 98 -21.02 -22.20 -12.42
CA LYS A 98 -22.23 -22.95 -12.09
C LYS A 98 -21.84 -24.19 -11.28
N TRP A 99 -21.75 -24.02 -9.96
CA TRP A 99 -21.62 -25.12 -9.02
C TRP A 99 -22.66 -26.20 -9.26
N ASN A 100 -22.23 -27.46 -9.18
CA ASN A 100 -23.13 -28.60 -9.24
C ASN A 100 -23.99 -28.68 -7.95
N PHE A 101 -24.97 -29.60 -7.92
CA PHE A 101 -25.88 -29.73 -6.78
C PHE A 101 -25.16 -30.03 -5.46
N LEU A 102 -24.15 -30.91 -5.48
CA LEU A 102 -23.36 -31.26 -4.30
C LEU A 102 -22.55 -30.07 -3.77
N GLN A 103 -21.95 -29.29 -4.67
CA GLN A 103 -21.22 -28.06 -4.31
C GLN A 103 -22.14 -27.01 -3.68
N LYS A 104 -23.35 -26.81 -4.24
CA LYS A 104 -24.35 -25.91 -3.65
C LYS A 104 -24.80 -26.37 -2.27
N ALA A 105 -25.10 -27.65 -2.11
CA ALA A 105 -25.50 -28.22 -0.82
C ALA A 105 -24.36 -28.12 0.22
N ALA A 106 -23.12 -28.43 -0.17
CA ALA A 106 -21.94 -28.28 0.68
C ALA A 106 -21.69 -26.83 1.06
N ALA A 107 -21.82 -25.88 0.13
CA ALA A 107 -21.70 -24.45 0.42
C ALA A 107 -22.75 -24.01 1.44
N SER A 108 -24.04 -24.28 1.21
CA SER A 108 -25.10 -23.94 2.17
C SER A 108 -24.89 -24.57 3.54
N ALA A 109 -24.43 -25.82 3.62
CA ALA A 109 -24.12 -26.46 4.90
C ALA A 109 -22.93 -25.80 5.62
N LEU A 110 -21.85 -25.48 4.90
CA LEU A 110 -20.68 -24.82 5.46
C LEU A 110 -20.96 -23.36 5.87
N ASP A 111 -21.81 -22.67 5.11
CA ASP A 111 -22.29 -21.32 5.44
C ASP A 111 -23.18 -21.32 6.69
N MET A 112 -24.00 -22.36 6.91
CA MET A 112 -24.74 -22.55 8.16
C MET A 112 -23.80 -22.78 9.36
N VAL A 113 -22.76 -23.63 9.21
CA VAL A 113 -21.78 -23.86 10.27
C VAL A 113 -20.96 -22.59 10.55
N GLU A 114 -20.55 -21.84 9.53
CA GLU A 114 -19.88 -20.56 9.71
C GLU A 114 -20.79 -19.52 10.38
N THR A 115 -22.07 -19.46 10.01
CA THR A 115 -23.03 -18.56 10.65
C THR A 115 -23.16 -18.89 12.14
N ALA A 116 -23.28 -20.17 12.51
CA ALA A 116 -23.31 -20.59 13.90
C ALA A 116 -22.00 -20.26 14.65
N LEU A 117 -20.84 -20.44 14.01
CA LEU A 117 -19.54 -20.09 14.57
C LEU A 117 -19.40 -18.57 14.80
N VAL A 118 -19.81 -17.75 13.82
CA VAL A 118 -19.85 -16.27 13.93
C VAL A 118 -20.81 -15.83 15.04
N SER A 119 -21.99 -16.45 15.14
CA SER A 119 -22.94 -16.16 16.22
C SER A 119 -22.37 -16.50 17.60
N HIS A 120 -21.60 -17.58 17.73
CA HIS A 120 -20.92 -17.93 18.98
C HIS A 120 -19.74 -17.01 19.29
N GLU A 121 -18.88 -16.70 18.30
CA GLU A 121 -17.80 -15.73 18.47
C GLU A 121 -18.32 -14.37 18.94
N ARG A 122 -19.46 -13.90 18.41
CA ARG A 122 -20.11 -12.64 18.81
C ARG A 122 -20.65 -12.62 20.25
N GLN A 123 -20.75 -13.76 20.93
CA GLN A 123 -21.08 -13.82 22.37
C GLN A 123 -19.91 -13.39 23.25
N HIS A 124 -18.69 -13.35 22.68
CA HIS A 124 -17.49 -12.86 23.36
C HIS A 124 -16.99 -11.59 22.67
N PRO A 125 -16.60 -10.54 23.42
CA PRO A 125 -16.09 -9.32 22.81
C PRO A 125 -14.77 -9.62 22.08
N LEU A 126 -14.71 -9.29 20.79
CA LEU A 126 -13.47 -9.35 20.03
C LEU A 126 -12.44 -8.37 20.62
N PRO A 127 -11.14 -8.73 20.66
CA PRO A 127 -10.10 -7.78 21.03
C PRO A 127 -10.08 -6.62 20.01
N LYS A 128 -9.73 -5.40 20.44
CA LYS A 128 -9.70 -4.21 19.57
C LYS A 128 -8.86 -4.37 18.29
N THR A 129 -7.88 -5.28 18.30
CA THR A 129 -7.04 -5.63 17.14
C THR A 129 -7.73 -6.57 16.13
N ALA A 130 -8.89 -7.13 16.45
CA ALA A 130 -9.68 -7.96 15.55
C ALA A 130 -11.14 -7.51 15.47
N ASP A 131 -11.52 -6.38 16.08
CA ASP A 131 -12.89 -5.84 16.00
C ASP A 131 -13.00 -4.93 14.77
N PRO A 132 -13.81 -5.27 13.75
CA PRO A 132 -13.98 -4.42 12.56
C PRO A 132 -14.41 -3.00 12.94
N ARG A 133 -15.23 -2.84 13.99
CA ARG A 133 -15.73 -1.53 14.48
C ARG A 133 -14.62 -0.61 14.99
N VAL A 134 -13.42 -1.15 15.22
CA VAL A 134 -12.20 -0.40 15.53
C VAL A 134 -11.28 -0.34 14.30
N GLN A 135 -11.08 -1.47 13.63
CA GLN A 135 -10.05 -1.61 12.57
C GLN A 135 -10.41 -0.92 11.25
N ILE A 136 -11.70 -0.77 10.92
CA ILE A 136 -12.18 -0.01 9.75
C ILE A 136 -12.95 1.26 10.14
N ALA A 137 -12.64 1.84 11.31
CA ALA A 137 -13.27 3.07 11.79
C ALA A 137 -12.67 4.35 11.16
N GLY A 138 -13.49 5.40 11.02
CA GLY A 138 -13.04 6.69 10.49
C GLY A 138 -12.46 6.56 9.08
N ASN A 139 -11.31 7.19 8.82
CA ASN A 139 -10.67 7.12 7.49
C ASN A 139 -9.93 5.79 7.21
N PHE A 140 -9.94 4.80 8.13
CA PHE A 140 -9.59 3.41 7.82
C PHE A 140 -10.72 2.66 7.09
N ALA A 141 -11.95 3.20 7.07
CA ALA A 141 -13.06 2.59 6.34
C ALA A 141 -12.78 2.49 4.84
N PRO A 142 -13.23 1.41 4.16
CA PRO A 142 -13.03 1.26 2.71
C PRO A 142 -13.72 2.36 1.89
N VAL A 143 -13.23 2.58 0.68
CA VAL A 143 -13.79 3.48 -0.34
C VAL A 143 -14.04 2.66 -1.62
N PRO A 144 -15.18 2.85 -2.31
CA PRO A 144 -15.43 2.20 -3.60
C PRO A 144 -14.46 2.70 -4.68
N GLU A 145 -14.30 1.94 -5.77
CA GLU A 145 -13.51 2.40 -6.91
C GLU A 145 -14.05 3.70 -7.50
N HIS A 146 -13.14 4.57 -7.93
CA HIS A 146 -13.47 5.82 -8.62
C HIS A 146 -12.72 5.90 -9.96
N PRO A 147 -13.41 6.22 -11.07
CA PRO A 147 -12.78 6.40 -12.38
C PRO A 147 -11.79 7.56 -12.37
N ALA A 148 -10.94 7.63 -13.40
CA ALA A 148 -9.89 8.63 -13.48
C ALA A 148 -10.47 10.05 -13.66
N HIS A 149 -10.28 10.91 -12.65
CA HIS A 149 -10.63 12.32 -12.69
C HIS A 149 -9.42 13.13 -13.15
N GLN A 150 -9.59 13.90 -14.22
CA GLN A 150 -8.55 14.75 -14.81
C GLN A 150 -8.69 16.21 -14.32
N SER A 151 -7.61 16.99 -14.44
CA SER A 151 -7.57 18.44 -14.16
C SER A 151 -7.98 18.80 -12.73
N LEU A 152 -7.39 18.10 -11.75
CA LEU A 152 -7.67 18.31 -10.33
C LEU A 152 -7.30 19.74 -9.87
N PRO A 153 -8.04 20.35 -8.92
CA PRO A 153 -7.72 21.67 -8.38
C PRO A 153 -6.38 21.66 -7.62
N VAL A 154 -5.52 22.62 -7.93
CA VAL A 154 -4.20 22.80 -7.30
C VAL A 154 -4.14 24.14 -6.57
N THR A 155 -3.57 24.14 -5.38
CA THR A 155 -3.09 25.36 -4.70
C THR A 155 -1.56 25.32 -4.67
N GLY A 156 -0.89 26.45 -4.89
CA GLY A 156 0.57 26.49 -5.05
C GLY A 156 1.04 26.10 -6.45
N LYS A 157 2.27 25.59 -6.58
CA LYS A 157 2.92 25.29 -7.85
C LYS A 157 3.67 23.97 -7.78
N ILE A 158 3.23 22.99 -8.58
CA ILE A 158 3.92 21.70 -8.68
C ILE A 158 5.31 21.89 -9.33
N PRO A 159 6.38 21.37 -8.72
CA PRO A 159 7.73 21.36 -9.29
C PRO A 159 7.78 20.63 -10.63
N LYS A 160 8.46 21.24 -11.63
CA LYS A 160 8.53 20.72 -13.01
C LYS A 160 9.23 19.36 -13.15
N CYS A 161 10.01 18.94 -12.15
CA CYS A 161 10.69 17.64 -12.11
C CYS A 161 9.75 16.46 -11.79
N ILE A 162 8.54 16.73 -11.26
CA ILE A 162 7.56 15.69 -10.90
C ILE A 162 6.78 15.27 -12.15
N GLU A 163 7.40 14.43 -13.00
CA GLU A 163 6.79 13.79 -14.17
C GLU A 163 6.65 12.28 -13.92
N GLY A 164 5.45 11.82 -13.57
CA GLY A 164 5.21 10.39 -13.28
C GLY A 164 3.88 10.08 -12.63
N VAL A 165 3.82 8.94 -11.96
CA VAL A 165 2.68 8.46 -11.19
C VAL A 165 3.13 8.09 -9.77
N TYR A 166 2.52 8.71 -8.77
CA TYR A 166 2.55 8.22 -7.39
C TYR A 166 1.44 7.17 -7.24
N VAL A 167 1.77 5.95 -6.80
CA VAL A 167 0.81 4.87 -6.48
C VAL A 167 0.98 4.50 -5.01
N ARG A 168 -0.10 4.36 -4.24
CA ARG A 168 -0.06 3.88 -2.85
C ARG A 168 -1.09 2.77 -2.61
N ASN A 169 -0.64 1.67 -2.00
CA ASN A 169 -1.46 0.51 -1.67
C ASN A 169 -2.21 0.72 -0.33
N GLY A 170 -3.12 -0.19 0.00
CA GLY A 170 -3.88 -0.17 1.25
C GLY A 170 -4.85 -1.35 1.35
N ALA A 171 -5.16 -1.77 2.57
CA ALA A 171 -6.33 -2.62 2.83
C ALA A 171 -7.60 -1.81 2.58
N ASN A 172 -8.54 -2.40 1.86
CA ASN A 172 -9.80 -1.75 1.52
C ASN A 172 -10.86 -2.84 1.29
N PRO A 173 -11.48 -3.36 2.37
CA PRO A 173 -12.44 -4.45 2.28
C PRO A 173 -13.57 -4.16 1.27
N LEU A 174 -13.66 -4.98 0.23
CA LEU A 174 -14.72 -4.95 -0.78
C LEU A 174 -16.06 -5.39 -0.19
N TYR A 175 -16.02 -6.29 0.80
CA TYR A 175 -17.19 -6.72 1.56
C TYR A 175 -16.99 -6.46 3.05
N GLU A 176 -18.06 -6.13 3.77
CA GLU A 176 -17.99 -5.93 5.21
C GLU A 176 -17.57 -7.23 5.93
N PRO A 177 -16.54 -7.20 6.81
CA PRO A 177 -16.08 -8.40 7.49
C PRO A 177 -17.16 -9.03 8.37
N VAL A 178 -17.47 -10.31 8.14
CA VAL A 178 -18.52 -11.04 8.87
C VAL A 178 -18.14 -11.38 10.33
N ALA A 179 -16.84 -11.40 10.62
CA ALA A 179 -16.23 -11.88 11.86
C ALA A 179 -15.07 -10.96 12.29
N GLY A 180 -14.12 -11.50 13.07
CA GLY A 180 -12.90 -10.78 13.40
C GLY A 180 -12.10 -10.36 12.17
N HIS A 181 -11.54 -9.15 12.20
CA HIS A 181 -10.79 -8.51 11.13
C HIS A 181 -9.76 -7.55 11.72
N HIS A 182 -8.51 -7.66 11.29
CA HIS A 182 -7.40 -6.75 11.58
C HIS A 182 -7.17 -5.84 10.37
N PHE A 183 -6.63 -4.63 10.55
CA PHE A 183 -6.41 -3.69 9.42
C PHE A 183 -5.49 -4.25 8.31
N PHE A 184 -4.59 -5.17 8.64
CA PHE A 184 -3.74 -5.85 7.64
C PHE A 184 -4.42 -7.07 6.98
N ASP A 185 -5.60 -7.48 7.43
CA ASP A 185 -6.41 -8.46 6.69
C ASP A 185 -7.01 -7.75 5.45
N GLY A 186 -6.65 -8.17 4.24
CA GLY A 186 -7.48 -7.88 3.07
C GLY A 186 -8.63 -8.90 2.93
N ASP A 187 -9.58 -8.65 2.03
CA ASP A 187 -10.66 -9.62 1.82
C ASP A 187 -10.12 -11.01 1.47
N GLY A 188 -10.54 -12.03 2.21
CA GLY A 188 -10.19 -13.41 1.91
C GLY A 188 -8.96 -13.97 2.62
N MET A 189 -8.26 -13.19 3.45
CA MET A 189 -7.55 -13.78 4.58
C MET A 189 -8.53 -13.84 5.77
N PRO A 190 -8.96 -15.03 6.24
CA PRO A 190 -9.42 -15.12 7.61
C PRO A 190 -8.21 -14.81 8.48
N SER A 191 -8.29 -13.88 9.42
CA SER A 191 -7.26 -13.75 10.46
C SER A 191 -7.30 -15.01 11.33
N VAL A 192 -6.57 -16.04 10.90
CA VAL A 192 -6.34 -17.26 11.67
C VAL A 192 -5.32 -16.94 12.75
N LYS A 193 -5.74 -16.11 13.71
CA LYS A 193 -5.21 -16.22 15.07
C LYS A 193 -5.55 -17.63 15.51
N LEU A 194 -4.57 -18.53 15.45
CA LEU A 194 -4.60 -19.92 15.95
C LEU A 194 -4.71 -19.99 17.48
N HIS A 195 -5.43 -19.05 18.09
CA HIS A 195 -5.66 -18.90 19.51
C HIS A 195 -7.08 -19.35 19.81
N GLY A 196 -7.22 -20.59 20.30
CA GLY A 196 -8.49 -21.17 20.72
C GLY A 196 -9.26 -21.93 19.64
N HIS A 197 -10.36 -22.55 20.07
CA HIS A 197 -11.13 -23.51 19.26
C HIS A 197 -11.73 -22.89 17.99
N SER A 198 -12.13 -21.61 18.01
CA SER A 198 -12.72 -20.94 16.84
C SER A 198 -11.74 -20.78 15.69
N GLY A 199 -10.46 -20.47 15.96
CA GLY A 199 -9.42 -20.38 14.92
C GLY A 199 -9.20 -21.73 14.22
N ILE A 200 -9.20 -22.82 14.99
CA ILE A 200 -9.13 -24.19 14.46
C ILE A 200 -10.38 -24.52 13.64
N ALA A 201 -11.58 -24.16 14.12
CA ALA A 201 -12.83 -24.36 13.39
C ALA A 201 -12.85 -23.59 12.05
N ARG A 202 -12.35 -22.36 12.01
CA ARG A 202 -12.19 -21.57 10.77
C ARG A 202 -11.23 -22.22 9.78
N LEU A 203 -10.09 -22.74 10.27
CA LEU A 203 -9.15 -23.48 9.44
C LEU A 203 -9.75 -24.77 8.87
N LEU A 204 -10.52 -25.51 9.67
CA LEU A 204 -11.25 -26.70 9.22
C LEU A 204 -12.35 -26.36 8.20
N LEU A 205 -13.11 -25.28 8.41
CA LEU A 205 -14.09 -24.77 7.44
C LEU A 205 -13.43 -24.37 6.12
N PHE A 206 -12.25 -23.74 6.17
CA PHE A 206 -11.47 -23.42 4.99
C PHE A 206 -11.06 -24.70 4.22
N TYR A 207 -10.44 -25.67 4.90
CA TYR A 207 -10.08 -26.94 4.28
C TYR A 207 -11.28 -27.70 3.71
N ALA A 208 -12.43 -27.68 4.40
CA ALA A 208 -13.66 -28.28 3.89
C ALA A 208 -14.14 -27.58 2.61
N ARG A 209 -14.14 -26.23 2.56
CA ARG A 209 -14.47 -25.48 1.34
C ARG A 209 -13.52 -25.79 0.19
N SER A 210 -12.22 -25.98 0.44
CA SER A 210 -11.29 -26.44 -0.59
C SER A 210 -11.55 -27.88 -1.04
N LEU A 211 -11.86 -28.80 -0.10
CA LEU A 211 -12.18 -30.20 -0.41
C LEU A 211 -13.41 -30.34 -1.30
N PHE A 212 -14.44 -29.52 -1.11
CA PHE A 212 -15.63 -29.46 -1.97
C PHE A 212 -15.43 -28.62 -3.26
N GLY A 213 -14.24 -28.11 -3.51
CA GLY A 213 -13.94 -27.28 -4.69
C GLY A 213 -14.68 -25.94 -4.71
N LEU A 214 -15.05 -25.41 -3.54
CA LEU A 214 -15.70 -24.11 -3.34
C LEU A 214 -14.68 -22.97 -3.23
N VAL A 215 -13.47 -23.30 -2.76
CA VAL A 215 -12.32 -22.38 -2.70
C VAL A 215 -11.11 -23.02 -3.37
N ASP A 216 -10.67 -22.43 -4.47
CA ASP A 216 -9.48 -22.82 -5.22
C ASP A 216 -8.25 -22.10 -4.66
N GLY A 217 -7.49 -22.78 -3.79
CA GLY A 217 -6.24 -22.26 -3.23
C GLY A 217 -5.04 -22.34 -4.17
N SER A 218 -5.14 -22.97 -5.36
CA SER A 218 -3.97 -23.21 -6.22
C SER A 218 -3.46 -21.97 -6.95
N HIS A 219 -4.19 -20.86 -6.86
CA HIS A 219 -3.87 -19.58 -7.51
C HIS A 219 -3.34 -18.53 -6.50
N GLY A 220 -2.91 -18.98 -5.31
CA GLY A 220 -2.44 -18.13 -4.23
C GLY A 220 -3.58 -17.54 -3.39
N MET A 221 -3.29 -17.26 -2.12
CA MET A 221 -4.26 -16.69 -1.17
C MET A 221 -3.93 -15.27 -0.68
N GLY A 222 -2.75 -14.75 -1.04
CA GLY A 222 -2.30 -13.41 -0.70
C GLY A 222 -3.33 -12.31 -0.98
N VAL A 223 -3.42 -11.37 -0.06
CA VAL A 223 -4.29 -10.19 -0.15
C VAL A 223 -3.63 -9.00 -0.86
N ALA A 224 -2.31 -9.04 -1.05
CA ALA A 224 -1.53 -8.11 -1.86
C ALA A 224 -1.61 -6.64 -1.43
N ASN A 225 -1.79 -6.39 -0.13
CA ASN A 225 -1.92 -5.06 0.48
C ASN A 225 -0.59 -4.53 1.09
N ALA A 226 0.35 -5.40 1.45
CA ALA A 226 1.57 -5.10 2.20
C ALA A 226 2.66 -4.32 1.43
N GLY A 227 2.42 -3.88 0.18
CA GLY A 227 3.28 -2.91 -0.48
C GLY A 227 3.26 -2.95 -2.00
N LEU A 228 4.07 -2.09 -2.63
CA LEU A 228 4.22 -1.98 -4.09
C LEU A 228 5.68 -1.70 -4.49
N VAL A 229 6.21 -2.50 -5.42
CA VAL A 229 7.56 -2.32 -5.99
C VAL A 229 7.46 -2.30 -7.52
N TYR A 230 8.15 -1.38 -8.17
CA TYR A 230 8.28 -1.40 -9.64
C TYR A 230 9.63 -2.03 -10.02
N PHE A 231 9.59 -3.21 -10.63
CA PHE A 231 10.78 -4.00 -10.97
C PHE A 231 10.63 -4.62 -12.37
N ASN A 232 11.69 -4.56 -13.18
CA ASN A 232 11.71 -5.08 -14.57
C ASN A 232 10.47 -4.69 -15.42
N ASN A 233 10.09 -3.40 -15.38
CA ASN A 233 8.91 -2.83 -16.04
C ASN A 233 7.54 -3.30 -15.54
N HIS A 234 7.48 -4.06 -14.44
CA HIS A 234 6.24 -4.53 -13.81
C HIS A 234 6.02 -3.87 -12.44
N LEU A 235 4.76 -3.55 -12.12
CA LEU A 235 4.33 -3.17 -10.78
C LEU A 235 3.93 -4.44 -10.02
N LEU A 236 4.63 -4.72 -8.92
CA LEU A 236 4.46 -5.91 -8.08
C LEU A 236 3.80 -5.49 -6.76
N ALA A 237 2.67 -6.11 -6.41
CA ALA A 237 2.02 -5.94 -5.12
C ALA A 237 2.46 -7.04 -4.15
N MET A 238 2.82 -6.68 -2.93
CA MET A 238 3.34 -7.59 -1.90
C MET A 238 2.25 -8.01 -0.91
N SER A 239 2.38 -9.21 -0.35
CA SER A 239 1.52 -9.77 0.69
C SER A 239 2.40 -10.39 1.77
N GLU A 240 2.06 -10.19 3.05
CA GLU A 240 2.88 -10.54 4.22
C GLU A 240 2.78 -12.01 4.67
N ASP A 241 2.06 -12.84 3.92
CA ASP A 241 1.52 -14.17 4.27
C ASP A 241 2.58 -15.31 4.42
N ASP A 242 3.73 -15.03 5.05
CA ASP A 242 4.87 -15.94 5.22
C ASP A 242 4.72 -16.91 6.44
N LEU A 243 5.64 -17.87 6.54
CA LEU A 243 5.62 -19.01 7.45
C LEU A 243 5.97 -18.68 8.93
N PRO A 244 5.53 -19.51 9.89
CA PRO A 244 5.21 -19.04 11.24
C PRO A 244 6.36 -18.98 12.26
N TYR A 245 6.15 -18.15 13.29
CA TYR A 245 6.94 -18.12 14.51
C TYR A 245 6.58 -19.29 15.46
N HIS A 246 7.59 -19.91 16.07
CA HIS A 246 7.39 -20.81 17.21
C HIS A 246 7.17 -19.96 18.48
N LEU A 247 5.90 -19.78 18.83
CA LEU A 247 5.46 -19.08 20.05
C LEU A 247 5.30 -20.07 21.21
N ARG A 248 5.87 -19.74 22.38
CA ARG A 248 5.60 -20.46 23.64
C ARG A 248 4.82 -19.56 24.58
N ILE A 249 3.56 -19.90 24.83
CA ILE A 249 2.74 -19.25 25.86
C ILE A 249 3.26 -19.72 27.23
N THR A 250 3.57 -18.78 28.13
CA THR A 250 3.93 -19.08 29.52
C THR A 250 2.68 -19.40 30.36
N PRO A 251 2.81 -20.02 31.55
CA PRO A 251 1.67 -20.23 32.46
C PRO A 251 0.92 -18.95 32.84
N ASN A 252 1.53 -17.78 32.66
CA ASN A 252 0.95 -16.46 32.97
C ASN A 252 0.15 -15.87 31.80
N GLY A 253 0.20 -16.49 30.61
CA GLY A 253 -0.39 -15.97 29.37
C GLY A 253 0.57 -15.18 28.49
N ASP A 254 1.78 -14.83 28.96
CA ASP A 254 2.77 -14.09 28.17
C ASP A 254 3.35 -14.94 27.04
N LEU A 255 3.63 -14.30 25.90
CA LEU A 255 4.31 -14.94 24.77
C LEU A 255 5.83 -14.83 24.96
N THR A 256 6.49 -15.98 25.12
CA THR A 256 7.95 -16.10 25.06
C THR A 256 8.38 -16.75 23.75
N THR A 257 9.31 -16.10 23.05
CA THR A 257 10.05 -16.73 21.96
C THR A 257 11.39 -17.21 22.50
N ASN A 258 11.57 -18.54 22.64
CA ASN A 258 12.88 -19.15 22.98
C ASN A 258 13.95 -18.96 21.88
N LYS A 259 13.68 -18.13 20.87
CA LYS A 259 14.53 -17.89 19.70
C LYS A 259 15.15 -16.50 19.83
N VAL A 260 16.48 -16.44 19.85
CA VAL A 260 17.23 -15.20 19.67
C VAL A 260 16.96 -14.70 18.24
N SER A 261 16.56 -13.43 18.09
CA SER A 261 16.45 -12.79 16.77
C SER A 261 17.85 -12.69 16.14
N ARG A 262 17.95 -12.89 14.82
CA ARG A 262 19.24 -12.90 14.12
C ARG A 262 19.11 -12.25 12.75
N PHE A 263 20.15 -11.54 12.34
CA PHE A 263 20.30 -11.08 10.97
C PHE A 263 21.11 -12.12 10.18
N GLY A 264 20.58 -12.54 9.03
CA GLY A 264 21.31 -13.33 8.06
C GLY A 264 21.98 -12.42 7.04
N ILE A 265 23.31 -12.43 7.00
CA ILE A 265 24.10 -11.68 6.02
C ILE A 265 24.57 -12.65 4.94
N LEU A 266 24.18 -12.37 3.70
CA LEU A 266 24.50 -13.16 2.51
C LEU A 266 25.12 -12.27 1.44
N ASP A 267 26.17 -12.75 0.77
CA ASP A 267 26.70 -12.07 -0.42
C ASP A 267 25.67 -12.12 -1.56
N LYS A 268 25.47 -10.99 -2.24
CA LYS A 268 24.47 -10.80 -3.31
C LYS A 268 24.69 -11.73 -4.52
N TYR A 269 25.89 -12.27 -4.70
CA TYR A 269 26.28 -13.11 -5.84
C TYR A 269 26.56 -14.57 -5.47
N VAL A 270 26.28 -14.96 -4.22
CA VAL A 270 26.52 -16.32 -3.77
C VAL A 270 25.55 -17.33 -4.37
N LYS A 271 25.95 -18.60 -4.39
CA LYS A 271 25.17 -19.70 -4.99
C LYS A 271 24.62 -20.69 -3.97
N ASP A 272 25.10 -20.63 -2.73
CA ASP A 272 24.78 -21.57 -1.66
C ASP A 272 24.33 -20.78 -0.40
N ALA A 273 23.37 -21.33 0.32
CA ALA A 273 22.92 -20.80 1.61
C ALA A 273 23.93 -21.08 2.74
N ASN A 274 24.88 -22.00 2.54
CA ASN A 274 25.95 -22.30 3.50
C ASN A 274 26.87 -21.10 3.79
N ASP A 275 26.95 -20.12 2.89
CA ASP A 275 27.72 -18.89 3.06
C ASP A 275 26.98 -17.81 3.90
N MET A 276 25.76 -18.10 4.38
CA MET A 276 24.98 -17.23 5.24
C MET A 276 25.64 -17.03 6.61
N LYS A 277 26.08 -15.80 6.90
CA LYS A 277 26.59 -15.40 8.21
C LYS A 277 25.44 -14.95 9.10
N TRP A 278 25.10 -15.75 10.10
CA TRP A 278 24.11 -15.39 11.12
C TRP A 278 24.76 -14.57 12.23
N ILE A 279 24.20 -13.39 12.51
CA ILE A 279 24.61 -12.49 13.59
C ILE A 279 23.45 -12.36 14.56
N ASP A 280 23.70 -12.72 15.82
CA ASP A 280 22.68 -12.68 16.88
C ASP A 280 22.38 -11.21 17.26
N ALA A 281 21.08 -10.90 17.37
CA ALA A 281 20.55 -9.60 17.77
C ALA A 281 19.48 -9.80 18.86
N THR A 282 19.94 -9.91 20.10
CA THR A 282 19.08 -10.09 21.28
C THR A 282 18.05 -8.98 21.39
N GLU A 283 16.79 -9.35 21.68
CA GLU A 283 15.66 -8.43 21.90
C GLU A 283 15.28 -7.53 20.71
N CYS A 284 15.85 -7.77 19.53
CA CYS A 284 15.50 -7.08 18.29
C CYS A 284 14.21 -7.66 17.67
N PHE A 285 13.29 -6.77 17.31
CA PHE A 285 12.17 -7.05 16.40
C PHE A 285 11.96 -5.79 15.55
N CYS A 286 12.20 -5.91 14.25
CA CYS A 286 11.98 -4.85 13.26
C CYS A 286 10.70 -5.19 12.49
N PHE A 287 9.78 -4.23 12.34
CA PHE A 287 8.71 -4.37 11.37
C PHE A 287 9.15 -3.82 10.00
N HIS A 288 9.91 -2.71 10.00
CA HIS A 288 10.55 -2.17 8.80
C HIS A 288 12.06 -2.02 8.97
N LEU A 289 12.79 -2.34 7.89
CA LEU A 289 14.20 -2.02 7.70
C LEU A 289 14.31 -0.91 6.64
N TRP A 290 14.77 0.27 7.04
CA TRP A 290 14.76 1.48 6.21
C TRP A 290 15.88 1.50 5.18
N ASN A 291 17.08 1.15 5.61
CA ASN A 291 18.25 1.02 4.77
C ASN A 291 19.32 0.21 5.50
N ALA A 292 20.28 -0.32 4.76
CA ALA A 292 21.49 -0.90 5.32
C ALA A 292 22.70 -0.58 4.44
N TRP A 293 23.89 -0.52 5.02
CA TRP A 293 25.14 -0.28 4.30
C TRP A 293 26.34 -0.87 5.02
N GLU A 294 27.40 -1.11 4.24
CA GLU A 294 28.69 -1.59 4.76
C GLU A 294 29.53 -0.39 5.25
N GLU A 295 30.24 -0.57 6.36
CA GLU A 295 31.34 0.27 6.85
C GLU A 295 32.60 -0.62 6.97
N PRO A 296 33.30 -0.88 5.84
CA PRO A 296 34.40 -1.85 5.78
C PRO A 296 35.56 -1.52 6.73
N GLU A 297 35.74 -0.25 7.08
CA GLU A 297 36.72 0.22 8.05
C GLU A 297 36.55 -0.39 9.46
N ASN A 298 35.35 -0.85 9.80
CA ASN A 298 34.99 -1.44 11.09
C ASN A 298 34.62 -2.94 10.99
N ASP A 299 34.60 -3.51 9.78
CA ASP A 299 33.96 -4.79 9.44
C ASP A 299 32.48 -4.88 9.85
N GLU A 300 31.74 -3.77 9.71
CA GLU A 300 30.34 -3.68 10.14
C GLU A 300 29.38 -3.49 8.97
N ILE A 301 28.17 -4.05 9.12
CA ILE A 301 26.99 -3.62 8.37
C ILE A 301 26.11 -2.81 9.32
N VAL A 302 25.84 -1.57 8.95
CA VAL A 302 24.87 -0.70 9.63
C VAL A 302 23.49 -0.98 9.05
N VAL A 303 22.50 -1.16 9.91
CA VAL A 303 21.09 -1.38 9.58
C VAL A 303 20.26 -0.34 10.31
N ILE A 304 19.43 0.39 9.58
CA ILE A 304 18.49 1.35 10.14
C ILE A 304 17.13 0.66 10.25
N GLU A 305 16.67 0.44 11.47
CA GLU A 305 15.44 -0.31 11.77
C GLU A 305 14.42 0.55 12.51
N LEU A 306 13.16 0.12 12.44
CA LEU A 306 12.08 0.70 13.20
C LEU A 306 11.13 -0.37 13.75
N LYS A 307 10.76 -0.15 15.01
CA LYS A 307 9.70 -0.85 15.74
C LYS A 307 8.67 0.17 16.26
N SER A 308 9.18 1.15 16.98
CA SER A 308 8.50 2.40 17.40
C SER A 308 9.56 3.48 17.72
N ILE A 309 10.79 3.06 18.01
CA ILE A 309 11.99 3.89 18.18
C ILE A 309 12.93 3.63 17.00
N LEU A 310 13.22 4.66 16.21
CA LEU A 310 14.17 4.60 15.10
C LEU A 310 15.58 4.31 15.63
N SER A 311 16.19 3.21 15.19
CA SER A 311 17.41 2.68 15.80
C SER A 311 18.46 2.28 14.74
N GLU A 312 19.73 2.47 15.09
CA GLU A 312 20.88 2.01 14.34
C GLU A 312 21.35 0.68 14.96
N ILE A 313 21.31 -0.39 14.18
CA ILE A 313 21.94 -1.67 14.50
C ILE A 313 23.27 -1.76 13.75
N ARG A 314 24.33 -2.17 14.44
CA ARG A 314 25.63 -2.51 13.82
C ARG A 314 25.85 -4.00 13.94
N LEU A 315 26.15 -4.65 12.82
CA LEU A 315 26.35 -6.09 12.69
C LEU A 315 27.83 -6.33 12.35
N ASN A 316 28.63 -6.76 13.33
CA ASN A 316 30.07 -6.91 13.14
C ASN A 316 30.41 -8.29 12.57
N LEU A 317 30.89 -8.30 11.32
CA LEU A 317 31.09 -9.50 10.50
C LEU A 317 32.24 -10.39 10.98
N LYS A 318 33.16 -9.86 11.79
CA LYS A 318 34.30 -10.61 12.38
C LYS A 318 33.95 -11.27 13.71
N THR A 319 33.23 -10.57 14.58
CA THR A 319 32.92 -11.03 15.94
C THR A 319 31.60 -11.80 16.04
N GLY A 320 30.72 -11.70 15.03
CA GLY A 320 29.38 -12.31 15.06
C GLY A 320 28.42 -11.63 16.04
N LYS A 321 28.81 -10.46 16.57
CA LYS A 321 28.02 -9.67 17.53
C LYS A 321 27.28 -8.54 16.84
N SER A 322 26.16 -8.13 17.42
CA SER A 322 25.48 -6.89 17.09
C SER A 322 25.52 -5.89 18.23
N THR A 323 25.30 -4.62 17.90
CA THR A 323 24.90 -3.57 18.85
C THR A 323 23.68 -2.84 18.32
N ARG A 324 22.92 -2.20 19.20
CA ARG A 324 21.70 -1.45 18.87
C ARG A 324 21.67 -0.17 19.70
N LYS A 325 21.45 0.99 19.06
CA LYS A 325 21.23 2.28 19.75
C LYS A 325 20.04 3.02 19.12
N PRO A 326 19.25 3.77 19.91
CA PRO A 326 18.35 4.79 19.34
C PRO A 326 19.14 5.83 18.55
N ILE A 327 18.54 6.36 17.48
CA ILE A 327 19.13 7.46 16.69
C ILE A 327 18.77 8.83 17.28
N ILE A 328 17.55 8.95 17.80
CA ILE A 328 17.02 10.19 18.39
C ILE A 328 17.25 10.13 19.91
N SER A 329 17.57 11.28 20.54
CA SER A 329 17.72 11.35 21.99
C SER A 329 16.38 11.19 22.71
N GLU A 330 16.39 10.63 23.92
CA GLU A 330 15.17 10.39 24.71
C GLU A 330 14.32 11.66 24.91
N SER A 331 14.94 12.84 24.98
CA SER A 331 14.28 14.14 25.12
C SER A 331 13.51 14.60 23.89
N GLU A 332 13.94 14.18 22.68
CA GLU A 332 13.36 14.56 21.39
C GLU A 332 12.57 13.39 20.75
N GLN A 333 12.50 12.26 21.47
CA GLN A 333 11.89 11.03 20.98
C GLN A 333 10.42 11.25 20.58
N VAL A 334 10.09 10.76 19.39
CA VAL A 334 8.74 10.75 18.83
C VAL A 334 8.40 9.38 18.29
N ASN A 335 7.11 9.09 18.18
CA ASN A 335 6.63 7.86 17.55
C ASN A 335 6.78 8.00 16.03
N LEU A 336 7.77 7.33 15.47
CA LEU A 336 7.99 7.25 14.03
C LEU A 336 7.46 5.93 13.49
N GLU A 337 6.95 5.98 12.26
CA GLU A 337 6.37 4.85 11.53
C GLU A 337 6.87 4.82 10.07
N ALA A 338 6.16 4.07 9.21
CA ALA A 338 6.36 3.96 7.76
C ALA A 338 6.87 5.26 7.08
N GLY A 339 7.80 5.11 6.13
CA GLY A 339 8.61 6.20 5.60
C GLY A 339 9.49 5.77 4.43
N MET A 340 10.59 6.48 4.18
CA MET A 340 11.68 6.02 3.33
C MET A 340 12.94 6.88 3.46
N VAL A 341 14.06 6.34 2.98
CA VAL A 341 15.30 7.09 2.68
C VAL A 341 15.31 7.52 1.21
N ASN A 342 16.34 8.28 0.79
CA ASN A 342 16.53 8.54 -0.64
C ASN A 342 16.77 7.21 -1.40
N ARG A 343 15.87 6.88 -2.34
CA ARG A 343 15.95 5.63 -3.13
C ARG A 343 17.27 5.45 -3.89
N ASN A 344 17.95 6.54 -4.25
CA ASN A 344 19.26 6.52 -4.92
C ASN A 344 20.42 6.14 -3.96
N LYS A 345 20.14 6.02 -2.66
CA LYS A 345 21.05 5.62 -1.58
C LYS A 345 20.67 4.26 -0.95
N LEU A 346 19.70 3.53 -1.47
CA LEU A 346 19.37 2.19 -0.98
C LEU A 346 20.59 1.26 -1.10
N GLY A 347 20.90 0.54 -0.01
CA GLY A 347 22.11 -0.29 0.10
C GLY A 347 23.41 0.51 0.26
N ARG A 348 23.33 1.82 0.55
CA ARG A 348 24.49 2.74 0.68
C ARG A 348 24.29 3.66 1.89
N LYS A 349 25.40 4.19 2.40
CA LYS A 349 25.39 5.15 3.52
C LYS A 349 24.53 6.37 3.16
N THR A 350 23.51 6.61 3.97
CA THR A 350 22.49 7.65 3.77
C THR A 350 22.39 8.49 5.03
N LYS A 351 22.23 9.80 4.86
CA LYS A 351 22.11 10.77 5.95
C LYS A 351 20.67 11.03 6.37
N PHE A 352 19.69 10.97 5.47
CA PHE A 352 18.33 11.40 5.76
C PHE A 352 17.29 10.29 5.62
N GLY A 353 16.46 10.15 6.65
CA GLY A 353 15.20 9.39 6.60
C GLY A 353 14.00 10.32 6.69
N TYR A 354 12.90 9.96 6.02
CA TYR A 354 11.61 10.65 6.06
C TYR A 354 10.55 9.68 6.58
N LEU A 355 10.01 9.91 7.78
CA LEU A 355 9.19 8.94 8.49
C LEU A 355 7.87 9.55 8.95
N ALA A 356 6.79 8.77 8.90
CA ALA A 356 5.48 9.17 9.43
C ALA A 356 5.56 9.49 10.93
N LEU A 357 4.96 10.60 11.35
CA LEU A 357 4.85 10.98 12.77
C LEU A 357 3.52 10.47 13.34
N ALA A 358 3.56 9.31 14.00
CA ALA A 358 2.39 8.57 14.46
C ALA A 358 1.83 9.06 15.80
N GLU A 359 1.57 10.36 15.90
CA GLU A 359 1.13 11.04 17.12
C GLU A 359 -0.15 11.85 16.84
N PRO A 360 -1.34 11.47 17.35
CA PRO A 360 -1.61 10.36 18.27
C PRO A 360 -1.73 9.01 17.58
N TRP A 361 -1.12 7.96 18.15
CA TRP A 361 -1.21 6.59 17.63
C TRP A 361 -2.67 6.11 17.45
N PRO A 362 -3.04 5.47 16.32
CA PRO A 362 -2.22 5.13 15.14
C PRO A 362 -2.31 6.17 14.00
N LYS A 363 -2.83 7.37 14.26
CA LYS A 363 -2.97 8.42 13.24
C LYS A 363 -1.64 9.15 13.03
N VAL A 364 -1.36 9.50 11.78
CA VAL A 364 -0.12 10.17 11.37
C VAL A 364 -0.37 11.67 11.19
N SER A 365 0.00 12.51 12.16
CA SER A 365 -0.25 13.97 12.14
C SER A 365 0.73 14.78 11.29
N GLY A 366 1.77 14.13 10.78
CA GLY A 366 2.81 14.76 10.00
C GLY A 366 3.87 13.77 9.54
N PHE A 367 5.03 14.29 9.14
CA PHE A 367 6.22 13.48 8.94
C PHE A 367 7.45 14.18 9.50
N ALA A 368 8.46 13.38 9.85
CA ALA A 368 9.76 13.83 10.32
C ALA A 368 10.83 13.58 9.27
N LYS A 369 11.66 14.58 9.00
CA LYS A 369 12.98 14.41 8.40
C LYS A 369 13.99 14.21 9.53
N VAL A 370 14.67 13.08 9.54
CA VAL A 370 15.67 12.72 10.57
C VAL A 370 17.05 12.68 9.94
N ASP A 371 18.02 13.37 10.56
CA ASP A 371 19.45 13.16 10.29
C ASP A 371 19.92 11.93 11.06
N LEU A 372 20.22 10.85 10.33
CA LEU A 372 20.55 9.54 10.89
C LEU A 372 21.89 9.49 11.62
N PHE A 373 22.73 10.54 11.51
CA PHE A 373 24.01 10.62 12.22
C PHE A 373 23.95 11.52 13.46
N SER A 374 23.23 12.64 13.39
CA SER A 374 23.13 13.59 14.50
C SER A 374 21.92 13.37 15.40
N GLY A 375 20.91 12.62 14.94
CA GLY A 375 19.63 12.45 15.63
C GLY A 375 18.69 13.66 15.49
N GLU A 376 19.06 14.70 14.73
CA GLU A 376 18.23 15.89 14.54
C GLU A 376 16.90 15.54 13.85
N VAL A 377 15.78 15.93 14.46
CA VAL A 377 14.42 15.71 13.94
C VAL A 377 13.80 17.03 13.50
N LYS A 378 13.47 17.16 12.21
CA LYS A 378 12.71 18.29 11.66
C LYS A 378 11.31 17.83 11.26
N LYS A 379 10.28 18.33 11.95
CA LYS A 379 8.88 17.89 11.82
C LYS A 379 8.12 18.79 10.83
N TYR A 380 7.28 18.19 10.00
CA TYR A 380 6.27 18.85 9.17
C TYR A 380 4.89 18.35 9.59
N MET A 381 4.03 19.24 10.09
CA MET A 381 2.69 18.90 10.59
C MET A 381 1.62 19.20 9.54
N TYR A 382 0.64 18.32 9.37
CA TYR A 382 -0.42 18.50 8.37
C TYR A 382 -1.48 19.54 8.75
N GLY A 383 -1.64 19.80 10.06
CA GLY A 383 -2.63 20.71 10.64
C GLY A 383 -3.47 20.06 11.74
N GLU A 384 -4.37 20.82 12.34
CA GLU A 384 -5.37 20.31 13.29
C GLU A 384 -6.34 19.35 12.57
N GLU A 385 -6.67 18.21 13.20
CA GLU A 385 -7.58 17.16 12.66
C GLU A 385 -7.22 16.64 11.26
N ARG A 386 -5.94 16.75 10.88
CA ARG A 386 -5.42 16.37 9.56
C ARG A 386 -4.36 15.29 9.69
N PHE A 387 -4.57 14.17 9.01
CA PHE A 387 -3.76 12.97 9.17
C PHE A 387 -3.42 12.31 7.83
N GLY A 388 -2.24 11.72 7.73
CA GLY A 388 -1.72 11.09 6.51
C GLY A 388 -1.33 9.63 6.69
N GLY A 389 -0.14 9.28 6.20
CA GLY A 389 0.44 7.94 6.23
C GLY A 389 1.90 8.02 5.82
N GLU A 390 2.40 7.02 5.08
CA GLU A 390 3.78 7.02 4.57
C GLU A 390 4.11 8.28 3.72
N PRO A 391 5.14 9.06 4.07
CA PRO A 391 5.68 10.13 3.24
C PRO A 391 6.59 9.57 2.14
N LEU A 392 6.26 9.81 0.86
CA LEU A 392 7.11 9.38 -0.25
C LEU A 392 8.15 10.44 -0.63
N PHE A 393 9.44 10.15 -0.45
CA PHE A 393 10.53 10.96 -0.99
C PHE A 393 10.77 10.68 -2.49
N LEU A 394 10.73 11.74 -3.27
CA LEU A 394 11.00 11.78 -4.71
C LEU A 394 12.25 12.65 -4.97
N PRO A 395 13.42 12.06 -5.28
CA PRO A 395 14.62 12.83 -5.59
C PRO A 395 14.46 13.62 -6.90
N ASN A 396 15.07 14.81 -6.95
CA ASN A 396 15.11 15.64 -8.16
C ASN A 396 16.03 15.08 -9.26
N GLY A 397 17.09 14.38 -8.85
CA GLY A 397 18.07 13.76 -9.72
C GLY A 397 18.85 12.64 -9.03
N VAL A 398 19.83 12.08 -9.73
CA VAL A 398 20.85 11.20 -9.10
C VAL A 398 22.00 12.04 -8.54
N ASP A 399 22.30 13.15 -9.22
CA ASP A 399 23.27 14.15 -8.82
C ASP A 399 22.59 15.27 -8.02
N GLY A 400 23.20 15.69 -6.91
CA GLY A 400 22.65 16.71 -6.00
C GLY A 400 22.94 16.40 -4.53
N ASP A 401 22.40 17.23 -3.63
CA ASP A 401 22.36 16.92 -2.20
C ASP A 401 21.41 15.73 -1.96
N GLU A 402 21.67 14.95 -0.90
CA GLU A 402 20.86 13.74 -0.63
C GLU A 402 19.38 14.05 -0.37
N ASP A 403 19.08 15.23 0.18
CA ASP A 403 17.73 15.74 0.45
C ASP A 403 17.17 16.63 -0.66
N ASP A 404 17.83 16.74 -1.82
CA ASP A 404 17.31 17.48 -2.98
C ASP A 404 16.18 16.68 -3.67
N GLY A 405 14.95 16.97 -3.24
CA GLY A 405 13.75 16.29 -3.69
C GLY A 405 12.50 16.85 -3.04
N HIS A 406 11.41 16.11 -3.19
CA HIS A 406 10.08 16.48 -2.71
C HIS A 406 9.45 15.31 -1.96
N ILE A 407 8.71 15.62 -0.89
CA ILE A 407 7.85 14.67 -0.20
C ILE A 407 6.45 14.75 -0.78
N LEU A 408 5.92 13.60 -1.18
CA LEU A 408 4.54 13.40 -1.62
C LEU A 408 3.78 12.68 -0.50
N ALA A 409 2.80 13.36 0.11
CA ALA A 409 2.04 12.83 1.22
C ALA A 409 0.53 12.98 0.98
N PHE A 410 -0.21 11.88 1.08
CA PHE A 410 -1.67 11.95 1.15
C PHE A 410 -2.08 12.45 2.54
N VAL A 411 -3.00 13.41 2.58
CA VAL A 411 -3.56 13.98 3.80
C VAL A 411 -5.07 13.88 3.72
N HIS A 412 -5.69 13.44 4.81
CA HIS A 412 -7.14 13.47 5.02
C HIS A 412 -7.47 14.44 6.14
N ASP A 413 -8.40 15.33 5.87
CA ASP A 413 -8.93 16.35 6.75
C ASP A 413 -10.23 15.81 7.36
N GLU A 414 -10.20 15.40 8.64
CA GLU A 414 -11.36 14.76 9.28
C GLU A 414 -12.50 15.75 9.56
N LYS A 415 -12.19 17.05 9.61
CA LYS A 415 -13.14 18.14 9.86
C LYS A 415 -13.93 18.50 8.59
N GLU A 416 -13.24 18.63 7.46
CA GLU A 416 -13.84 18.92 6.16
C GLU A 416 -14.24 17.66 5.38
N TRP A 417 -13.86 16.48 5.87
CA TRP A 417 -14.02 15.15 5.27
C TRP A 417 -13.49 15.05 3.83
N LYS A 418 -12.35 15.69 3.57
CA LYS A 418 -11.71 15.82 2.24
C LYS A 418 -10.29 15.27 2.27
N SER A 419 -9.81 14.83 1.11
CA SER A 419 -8.42 14.38 0.94
C SER A 419 -7.66 15.24 -0.06
N GLU A 420 -6.36 15.39 0.18
CA GLU A 420 -5.42 16.09 -0.68
C GLU A 420 -4.10 15.32 -0.81
N LEU A 421 -3.34 15.60 -1.86
CA LEU A 421 -1.92 15.26 -1.95
C LEU A 421 -1.10 16.53 -1.73
N GLN A 422 -0.32 16.57 -0.64
CA GLN A 422 0.64 17.63 -0.39
C GLN A 422 2.00 17.31 -1.04
N ILE A 423 2.63 18.35 -1.59
CA ILE A 423 3.97 18.32 -2.17
C ILE A 423 4.83 19.29 -1.38
N VAL A 424 5.78 18.74 -0.62
CA VAL A 424 6.63 19.49 0.32
C VAL A 424 8.09 19.41 -0.12
N ASN A 425 8.78 20.54 -0.15
CA ASN A 425 10.20 20.59 -0.44
C ASN A 425 11.02 19.82 0.61
N ALA A 426 11.71 18.74 0.24
CA ALA A 426 12.33 17.82 1.21
C ALA A 426 13.57 18.41 1.91
N LYS A 427 14.16 19.47 1.34
CA LYS A 427 15.27 20.22 1.94
C LYS A 427 14.79 21.24 2.97
N THR A 428 13.78 22.04 2.62
CA THR A 428 13.30 23.19 3.43
C THR A 428 12.05 22.92 4.27
N LEU A 429 11.38 21.77 4.07
CA LEU A 429 10.09 21.40 4.66
C LEU A 429 8.96 22.43 4.44
N LYS A 430 8.99 23.13 3.30
CA LYS A 430 7.93 24.06 2.89
C LYS A 430 6.96 23.40 1.92
N LEU A 431 5.66 23.59 2.16
CA LEU A 431 4.60 23.20 1.23
C LEU A 431 4.72 24.04 -0.05
N GLU A 432 4.87 23.37 -1.19
CA GLU A 432 4.97 24.02 -2.51
C GLU A 432 3.67 23.87 -3.31
N ALA A 433 2.96 22.76 -3.15
CA ALA A 433 1.64 22.56 -3.72
C ALA A 433 0.75 21.64 -2.87
N SER A 434 -0.57 21.85 -2.94
CA SER A 434 -1.59 20.87 -2.54
C SER A 434 -2.54 20.59 -3.70
N VAL A 435 -2.83 19.32 -3.95
CA VAL A 435 -3.76 18.83 -4.98
C VAL A 435 -5.01 18.29 -4.30
N LYS A 436 -6.17 18.91 -4.53
CA LYS A 436 -7.44 18.48 -3.96
C LYS A 436 -7.97 17.25 -4.71
N LEU A 437 -8.37 16.22 -3.97
CA LEU A 437 -8.83 14.95 -4.55
C LEU A 437 -10.37 14.92 -4.63
N PRO A 438 -10.95 14.23 -5.63
CA PRO A 438 -12.39 14.23 -5.87
C PRO A 438 -13.16 13.36 -4.88
N SER A 439 -12.47 12.47 -4.17
CA SER A 439 -13.02 11.52 -3.21
C SER A 439 -12.09 11.40 -1.99
N ARG A 440 -12.62 10.81 -0.92
CA ARG A 440 -11.83 10.41 0.26
C ARG A 440 -10.77 9.39 -0.17
N VAL A 441 -9.54 9.59 0.27
CA VAL A 441 -8.48 8.59 0.19
C VAL A 441 -8.34 7.96 1.58
N PRO A 442 -8.59 6.64 1.73
CA PRO A 442 -8.47 5.99 3.04
C PRO A 442 -7.01 6.00 3.49
N TYR A 443 -6.76 5.67 4.76
CA TYR A 443 -5.41 5.31 5.18
C TYR A 443 -4.95 4.04 4.44
N GLY A 444 -3.65 3.84 4.34
CA GLY A 444 -3.07 2.75 3.55
C GLY A 444 -1.64 2.45 3.99
N PHE A 445 -0.99 1.59 3.23
CA PHE A 445 0.36 1.12 3.50
C PHE A 445 1.36 1.83 2.58
N HIS A 446 2.29 1.07 2.00
CA HIS A 446 3.39 1.61 1.23
C HIS A 446 2.99 2.15 -0.14
N GLY A 447 3.73 3.16 -0.58
CA GLY A 447 3.62 3.76 -1.90
C GLY A 447 4.94 3.81 -2.66
N THR A 448 4.83 3.99 -3.97
CA THR A 448 5.96 4.10 -4.89
C THR A 448 5.69 5.14 -5.96
N PHE A 449 6.77 5.70 -6.51
CA PHE A 449 6.68 6.68 -7.60
C PHE A 449 7.35 6.12 -8.84
N ILE A 450 6.58 6.04 -9.92
CA ILE A 450 7.03 5.55 -11.22
C ILE A 450 7.14 6.76 -12.15
N HIS A 451 8.38 7.11 -12.54
CA HIS A 451 8.58 8.24 -13.45
C HIS A 451 7.96 7.94 -14.82
N SER A 452 7.49 8.99 -15.50
CA SER A 452 6.92 8.86 -16.85
C SER A 452 7.89 8.26 -17.87
N LYS A 453 9.22 8.41 -17.68
CA LYS A 453 10.27 7.75 -18.49
C LYS A 453 10.29 6.23 -18.34
N ASP A 454 9.85 5.70 -17.20
CA ASP A 454 9.85 4.27 -16.88
C ASP A 454 8.48 3.66 -17.20
N LEU A 455 7.39 4.41 -17.01
CA LEU A 455 6.07 4.07 -17.56
C LEU A 455 6.09 3.93 -19.09
N ARG A 456 6.93 4.70 -19.82
CA ARG A 456 7.15 4.54 -21.26
C ARG A 456 7.83 3.21 -21.67
N LYS A 457 8.34 2.42 -20.70
CA LYS A 457 8.91 1.08 -20.91
C LYS A 457 7.94 -0.03 -20.53
N GLN A 458 6.78 0.31 -19.97
CA GLN A 458 5.71 -0.64 -19.69
C GLN A 458 5.09 -1.07 -21.02
N ALA A 459 5.17 -2.37 -21.31
CA ALA A 459 4.75 -2.98 -22.58
C ALA A 459 3.22 -3.13 -22.68
#